data_AF-X0VGR1-F1
#
_entry.id   AF-X0VGR1-F1
#
_cell.length_a   1.000
_cell.length_b   1.000
_cell.length_c   1.000
_cell.angle_alpha   90.00
_cell.angle_beta   90.00
_cell.angle_gamma   90.00
#
_symmetry.space_group_name_H-M   'P 1'
#
loop_
_entity.id
_entity.type
_entity.pdbx_description
1 polymer ?
#
loop_
_entity_poly.entity_id
_entity_poly.type
_entity_poly.pdbx_seq_one_letter_code
_entity_poly.pdbx_strand_id
1 'polypeptide(L)'
;ARRASIRKWLWHGLSGALAVGILALLLSRQKWQHLSGQFQRVNWPLLAAAAGLAVAYWAVRTARWRWVTSLEQQRIGWGKALVSMLAGLGVGLITPLRGGEIVRPMFLPKGARLRLAGYVVIEKMFDLSAVLSLCLLGLVYMVFAGLVLAGGGRLSPWLLLLVPPLLAAALGVPLLLHYRPRRLWAWLSRLLPGKAKELAETRLEWRQFGVFYGVSMLAEVLSILAVFCCLRAYGHIELIKAVALTPVVMLHNLVPAT
;
A
#
# COMPACT_ATOMS: atom_id res chain seq x y z
N ALA A 1 -16.73 -22.90 -25.62
CA ALA A 1 -16.48 -21.45 -25.34
C ALA A 1 -17.57 -20.79 -24.47
N ARG A 2 -18.87 -20.82 -24.84
CA ARG A 2 -19.96 -20.08 -24.14
C ARG A 2 -20.14 -20.39 -22.63
N ARG A 3 -20.10 -21.67 -22.22
CA ARG A 3 -20.28 -22.05 -20.79
C ARG A 3 -19.22 -21.48 -19.84
N ALA A 4 -17.98 -21.35 -20.31
CA ALA A 4 -16.88 -20.79 -19.50
C ALA A 4 -17.04 -19.28 -19.27
N SER A 5 -17.69 -18.56 -20.20
CA SER A 5 -18.00 -17.14 -20.03
C SER A 5 -19.07 -16.93 -18.96
N ILE A 6 -20.17 -17.70 -19.02
CA ILE A 6 -21.29 -17.57 -18.08
C ILE A 6 -20.85 -17.82 -16.64
N ARG A 7 -20.01 -18.84 -16.38
CA ARG A 7 -19.50 -19.12 -15.03
C ARG A 7 -18.72 -17.93 -14.45
N LYS A 8 -17.93 -17.22 -15.27
CA LYS A 8 -17.18 -16.03 -14.82
C LYS A 8 -18.12 -14.89 -14.45
N TRP A 9 -19.13 -14.62 -15.28
CA TRP A 9 -20.14 -13.59 -15.01
C TRP A 9 -20.94 -13.88 -13.73
N LEU A 10 -21.34 -15.14 -13.52
CA LEU A 10 -22.01 -15.55 -12.28
C LEU A 10 -21.12 -15.35 -11.05
N TRP A 11 -19.82 -15.67 -11.15
CA TRP A 11 -18.89 -15.49 -10.03
C TRP A 11 -18.67 -14.01 -9.68
N HIS A 12 -18.50 -13.16 -10.70
CA HIS A 12 -18.39 -11.71 -10.48
C HIS A 12 -19.69 -11.11 -9.95
N GLY A 13 -20.85 -11.56 -10.44
CA GLY A 13 -22.16 -11.13 -9.95
C GLY A 13 -22.38 -11.53 -8.49
N LEU A 14 -22.02 -12.77 -8.12
CA LEU A 14 -22.11 -13.26 -6.74
C LEU A 14 -21.19 -12.48 -5.79
N SER A 15 -19.93 -12.26 -6.19
CA SER A 15 -18.97 -11.46 -5.41
C SER A 15 -19.46 -10.02 -5.22
N GLY A 16 -19.98 -9.38 -6.27
CA GLY A 16 -20.58 -8.05 -6.19
C GLY A 16 -21.81 -8.00 -5.28
N ALA A 17 -22.73 -8.95 -5.43
CA ALA A 17 -23.92 -9.05 -4.58
C ALA A 17 -23.55 -9.27 -3.10
N LEU A 18 -22.53 -10.10 -2.83
CA LEU A 18 -22.02 -10.33 -1.48
C LEU A 18 -21.40 -9.06 -0.90
N ALA A 19 -20.58 -8.33 -1.66
CA ALA A 19 -19.99 -7.06 -1.22
C ALA A 19 -21.06 -6.01 -0.89
N VAL A 20 -22.08 -5.87 -1.76
CA VAL A 20 -23.22 -4.97 -1.54
C VAL A 20 -24.04 -5.41 -0.32
N GLY A 21 -24.28 -6.72 -0.15
CA GLY A 21 -24.99 -7.28 0.99
C GLY A 21 -24.27 -7.04 2.32
N ILE A 22 -22.95 -7.25 2.37
CA ILE A 22 -22.12 -6.95 3.54
C ILE A 22 -22.16 -5.45 3.85
N LEU A 23 -22.01 -4.60 2.84
CA LEU A 23 -22.06 -3.15 3.02
C LEU A 23 -23.44 -2.70 3.54
N ALA A 24 -24.53 -3.22 2.99
CA ALA A 24 -25.89 -2.94 3.45
C ALA A 24 -26.12 -3.42 4.89
N LEU A 25 -25.59 -4.59 5.25
CA LEU A 25 -25.64 -5.10 6.62
C LEU A 25 -24.86 -4.19 7.59
N LEU A 26 -23.66 -3.76 7.22
CA LEU A 26 -22.85 -2.83 8.02
C LEU A 26 -23.55 -1.48 8.20
N LEU A 27 -24.11 -0.92 7.13
CA LEU A 27 -24.82 0.36 7.17
C LEU A 27 -26.14 0.30 7.96
N SER A 28 -26.87 -0.83 7.88
CA SER A 28 -28.12 -1.01 8.64
C SER A 28 -27.90 -1.19 10.14
N ARG A 29 -26.73 -1.71 10.54
CA ARG A 29 -26.34 -1.85 11.96
C ARG A 29 -25.84 -0.54 12.58
N GLN A 30 -25.49 0.46 11.76
CA GLN A 30 -24.90 1.71 12.23
C GLN A 30 -25.98 2.68 12.75
N LYS A 31 -25.84 3.17 13.99
CA LYS A 31 -26.74 4.16 14.58
C LYS A 31 -26.48 5.55 13.97
N TRP A 32 -27.19 5.92 12.91
CA TRP A 32 -27.04 7.21 12.19
C TRP A 32 -27.14 8.45 13.09
N GLN A 33 -27.94 8.38 14.16
CA GLN A 33 -28.04 9.46 15.16
C GLN A 33 -26.71 9.69 15.92
N HIS A 34 -25.96 8.62 16.22
CA HIS A 34 -24.64 8.77 16.86
C HIS A 34 -23.61 9.30 15.86
N LEU A 35 -23.67 8.85 14.60
CA LEU A 35 -22.75 9.27 13.55
C LEU A 35 -22.88 10.78 13.27
N SER A 36 -24.11 11.28 13.13
CA SER A 36 -24.37 12.72 12.94
C SER A 36 -23.94 13.56 14.14
N GLY A 37 -24.15 13.07 15.37
CA GLY A 37 -23.65 13.71 16.58
C GLY A 37 -22.12 13.77 16.66
N GLN A 38 -21.41 12.75 16.15
CA GLN A 38 -19.95 12.75 16.06
C GLN A 38 -19.43 13.77 15.05
N PHE A 39 -20.10 13.94 13.89
CA PHE A 39 -19.73 14.96 12.90
C PHE A 39 -19.82 16.39 13.43
N GLN A 40 -20.72 16.66 14.38
CA GLN A 40 -20.83 17.99 15.00
C GLN A 40 -19.69 18.29 15.99
N ARG A 41 -19.01 17.25 16.51
CA ARG A 41 -17.94 17.36 17.50
C ARG A 41 -16.54 17.20 16.89
N VAL A 42 -16.41 17.44 15.59
CA VAL A 42 -15.15 17.27 14.86
C VAL A 42 -14.14 18.32 15.29
N ASN A 43 -12.94 17.85 15.62
CA ASN A 43 -11.79 18.73 15.84
C ASN A 43 -11.19 19.14 14.48
N TRP A 44 -11.64 20.29 13.97
CA TRP A 44 -11.20 20.86 12.68
C TRP A 44 -9.67 21.01 12.55
N PRO A 45 -8.92 21.48 13.57
CA PRO A 45 -7.45 21.50 13.52
C PRO A 45 -6.82 20.14 13.20
N LEU A 46 -7.31 19.04 13.81
CA LEU A 46 -6.81 17.70 13.53
C LEU A 46 -7.15 17.23 12.12
N LEU A 47 -8.34 17.58 11.62
CA LEU A 47 -8.74 17.26 10.24
C LEU A 47 -7.89 18.04 9.22
N ALA A 48 -7.60 19.32 9.49
CA ALA A 48 -6.68 20.13 8.69
C ALA A 48 -5.25 19.56 8.71
N ALA A 49 -4.78 19.10 9.88
CA ALA A 49 -3.50 18.41 10.00
C ALA A 49 -3.48 17.10 9.19
N ALA A 50 -4.56 16.31 9.23
CA ALA A 50 -4.70 15.10 8.41
C ALA A 50 -4.63 15.42 6.91
N ALA A 51 -5.31 16.48 6.46
CA ALA A 51 -5.24 16.95 5.07
C ALA A 51 -3.83 17.41 4.69
N GLY A 52 -3.15 18.17 5.55
CA GLY A 52 -1.76 18.59 5.34
C GLY A 52 -0.80 17.41 5.24
N LEU A 53 -0.94 16.41 6.13
CA LEU A 53 -0.16 15.17 6.07
C LEU A 53 -0.46 14.35 4.81
N ALA A 54 -1.72 14.31 4.35
CA ALA A 54 -2.07 13.67 3.10
C ALA A 54 -1.42 14.36 1.89
N VAL A 55 -1.38 15.71 1.87
CA VAL A 55 -0.66 16.47 0.83
C VAL A 55 0.84 16.18 0.89
N ALA A 56 1.43 16.14 2.09
CA ALA A 56 2.84 15.80 2.28
C ALA A 56 3.15 14.38 1.79
N TYR A 57 2.30 13.41 2.11
CA TYR A 57 2.38 12.03 1.61
C TYR A 57 2.41 12.00 0.07
N TRP A 58 1.47 12.67 -0.58
CA TRP A 58 1.41 12.74 -2.04
C TRP A 58 2.61 13.47 -2.64
N ALA A 59 3.11 14.51 -1.99
CA ALA A 59 4.31 15.23 -2.41
C ALA A 59 5.55 14.33 -2.35
N VAL A 60 5.74 13.56 -1.27
CA VAL A 60 6.83 12.60 -1.12
C VAL A 60 6.77 11.51 -2.20
N ARG A 61 5.59 10.93 -2.43
CA ARG A 61 5.41 9.93 -3.51
C ARG A 61 5.69 10.53 -4.89
N THR A 62 5.23 11.74 -5.15
CA THR A 62 5.45 12.43 -6.43
C THR A 62 6.92 12.78 -6.63
N ALA A 63 7.61 13.24 -5.59
CA ALA A 63 9.05 13.51 -5.61
C ALA A 63 9.84 12.23 -5.88
N ARG A 64 9.49 11.13 -5.21
CA ARG A 64 10.06 9.79 -5.46
C ARG A 64 9.88 9.41 -6.93
N TRP A 65 8.67 9.52 -7.46
CA TRP A 65 8.39 9.19 -8.86
C TRP A 65 9.20 10.03 -9.85
N ARG A 66 9.26 11.34 -9.62
CA ARG A 66 10.05 12.25 -10.44
C ARG A 66 11.54 11.86 -10.42
N TRP A 67 12.06 11.49 -9.25
CA TRP A 67 13.41 10.99 -9.12
C TRP A 67 13.62 9.68 -9.90
N VAL A 68 12.71 8.71 -9.79
CA VAL A 68 12.75 7.46 -10.59
C VAL A 68 12.80 7.77 -12.09
N THR A 69 11.94 8.67 -12.57
CA THR A 69 11.92 9.02 -14.00
C THR A 69 13.22 9.68 -14.46
N SER A 70 13.91 10.40 -13.56
CA SER A 70 15.22 11.00 -13.85
C SER A 70 16.33 9.96 -14.00
N LEU A 71 16.21 8.78 -13.38
CA LEU A 71 17.18 7.68 -13.53
C LEU A 71 17.17 7.11 -14.96
N GLU A 72 16.01 7.10 -15.62
CA GLU A 72 15.86 6.66 -17.02
C GLU A 72 16.00 7.82 -18.02
N GLN A 73 16.68 8.91 -17.63
CA GLN A 73 16.89 10.12 -18.43
C GLN A 73 15.57 10.81 -18.88
N GLN A 74 14.43 10.42 -18.32
CA GLN A 74 13.13 11.05 -18.55
C GLN A 74 12.90 12.15 -17.52
N ARG A 75 13.55 13.30 -17.70
CA ARG A 75 13.36 14.45 -16.80
C ARG A 75 11.98 15.08 -17.02
N ILE A 76 11.03 14.74 -16.17
CA ILE A 76 9.70 15.35 -16.18
C ILE A 76 9.55 16.45 -15.11
N GLY A 77 8.71 17.44 -15.43
CA GLY A 77 8.28 18.44 -14.48
C GLY A 77 7.37 17.86 -13.39
N TRP A 78 7.27 18.56 -12.26
CA TRP A 78 6.50 18.11 -11.09
C TRP A 78 5.01 17.90 -11.40
N GLY A 79 4.39 18.80 -12.17
CA GLY A 79 2.99 18.66 -12.59
C GLY A 79 2.72 17.39 -13.41
N LYS A 80 3.61 17.05 -14.37
CA LYS A 80 3.48 15.80 -15.13
C LYS A 80 3.68 14.56 -14.25
N ALA A 81 4.60 14.62 -13.29
CA ALA A 81 4.79 13.54 -12.32
C ALA A 81 3.54 13.34 -11.43
N LEU A 82 2.94 14.44 -10.96
CA LEU A 82 1.72 14.42 -10.15
C LEU A 82 0.52 13.87 -10.95
N VAL A 83 0.30 14.37 -12.16
CA VAL A 83 -0.79 13.88 -13.04
C VAL A 83 -0.61 12.39 -13.35
N SER A 84 0.61 11.96 -13.68
CA SER A 84 0.93 10.54 -13.89
C SER A 84 0.61 9.71 -12.64
N MET A 85 0.98 10.19 -11.44
CA MET A 85 0.68 9.54 -10.16
C MET A 85 -0.83 9.41 -9.92
N LEU A 86 -1.58 10.51 -10.08
CA LEU A 86 -3.03 10.56 -9.88
C LEU A 86 -3.78 9.71 -10.90
N ALA A 87 -3.33 9.67 -12.15
CA ALA A 87 -3.91 8.80 -13.17
C ALA A 87 -3.68 7.32 -12.82
N GLY A 88 -2.48 6.97 -12.34
CA GLY A 88 -2.20 5.65 -11.78
C GLY A 88 -3.09 5.26 -10.62
N LEU A 89 -3.34 6.19 -9.69
CA LEU A 89 -4.27 6.00 -8.60
C LEU A 89 -5.70 5.79 -9.10
N GLY A 90 -6.18 6.62 -10.02
CA GLY A 90 -7.52 6.52 -10.60
C GLY A 90 -7.77 5.16 -11.26
N VAL A 91 -6.81 4.68 -12.07
CA VAL A 91 -6.88 3.31 -12.62
C VAL A 91 -6.73 2.27 -11.51
N GLY A 92 -5.86 2.53 -10.53
CA GLY A 92 -5.64 1.66 -9.37
C GLY A 92 -6.90 1.38 -8.55
N LEU A 93 -7.82 2.35 -8.46
CA LEU A 93 -9.09 2.22 -7.75
C LEU A 93 -10.08 1.26 -8.44
N ILE A 94 -10.00 1.14 -9.77
CA ILE A 94 -10.87 0.24 -10.55
C ILE A 94 -10.23 -1.13 -10.82
N THR A 95 -8.91 -1.24 -10.69
CA THR A 95 -8.19 -2.49 -10.91
C THR A 95 -7.97 -3.27 -9.61
N PRO A 96 -8.09 -4.61 -9.63
CA PRO A 96 -7.68 -5.43 -8.49
C PRO A 96 -6.19 -5.23 -8.18
N LEU A 97 -5.78 -5.46 -6.94
CA LEU A 97 -4.38 -5.32 -6.47
C LEU A 97 -3.78 -3.92 -6.61
N ARG A 98 -4.61 -2.90 -6.90
CA ARG A 98 -4.14 -1.58 -7.34
C ARG A 98 -3.17 -1.68 -8.53
N GLY A 99 -3.32 -2.71 -9.37
CA GLY A 99 -2.46 -2.97 -10.53
C GLY A 99 -2.42 -1.81 -11.54
N GLY A 100 -3.43 -0.93 -11.51
CA GLY A 100 -3.52 0.29 -12.31
C GLY A 100 -2.36 1.26 -12.09
N GLU A 101 -1.63 1.17 -10.98
CA GLU A 101 -0.41 1.98 -10.81
C GLU A 101 0.68 1.62 -11.84
N ILE A 102 0.67 0.41 -12.38
CA ILE A 102 1.58 0.01 -13.48
C ILE A 102 1.30 0.80 -14.76
N VAL A 103 0.14 1.46 -14.87
CA VAL A 103 -0.23 2.31 -16.01
C VAL A 103 0.40 3.71 -15.94
N ARG A 104 0.95 4.13 -14.78
CA ARG A 104 1.61 5.45 -14.60
C ARG A 104 2.61 5.81 -15.71
N PRO A 105 3.50 4.91 -16.18
CA PRO A 105 4.42 5.19 -17.27
C PRO A 105 3.77 5.41 -18.63
N MET A 106 2.53 4.98 -18.85
CA MET A 106 1.82 5.19 -20.12
C MET A 106 1.55 6.67 -20.40
N PHE A 107 1.54 7.50 -19.35
CA PHE A 107 1.43 8.96 -19.44
C PHE A 107 2.77 9.66 -19.72
N LEU A 108 3.85 8.91 -19.89
CA LEU A 108 5.20 9.41 -20.17
C LEU A 108 5.61 9.13 -21.64
N PRO A 109 6.66 9.77 -22.17
CA PRO A 109 7.16 9.49 -23.52
C PRO A 109 7.49 8.01 -23.74
N LYS A 110 7.31 7.51 -24.98
CA LYS A 110 7.33 6.07 -25.29
C LYS A 110 8.65 5.35 -24.97
N GLY A 111 9.78 6.06 -24.96
CA GLY A 111 11.12 5.44 -24.94
C GLY A 111 11.48 4.62 -23.70
N ALA A 112 10.88 4.90 -22.52
CA ALA A 112 11.28 4.25 -21.26
C ALA A 112 10.10 3.61 -20.50
N ARG A 113 8.90 3.50 -21.10
CA ARG A 113 7.67 3.09 -20.39
C ARG A 113 7.79 1.74 -19.71
N LEU A 114 8.42 0.76 -20.38
CA LEU A 114 8.53 -0.60 -19.89
C LEU A 114 9.51 -0.70 -18.71
N ARG A 115 10.67 -0.03 -18.79
CA ARG A 115 11.62 0.06 -17.65
C ARG A 115 11.01 0.80 -16.46
N LEU A 116 10.30 1.91 -16.72
CA LEU A 116 9.60 2.67 -15.69
C LEU A 116 8.49 1.86 -15.01
N ALA A 117 7.80 0.98 -15.74
CA ALA A 117 6.86 0.03 -15.14
C ALA A 117 7.58 -0.96 -14.20
N GLY A 118 8.82 -1.35 -14.52
CA GLY A 118 9.67 -2.17 -13.65
C GLY A 118 9.98 -1.46 -12.34
N TYR A 119 10.31 -0.17 -12.39
CA TYR A 119 10.48 0.62 -11.16
C TYR A 119 9.20 0.78 -10.35
N VAL A 120 8.02 0.83 -10.98
CA VAL A 120 6.75 0.86 -10.22
C VAL A 120 6.57 -0.45 -9.45
N VAL A 121 6.89 -1.60 -10.04
CA VAL A 121 6.84 -2.88 -9.32
C VAL A 121 7.83 -2.89 -8.16
N ILE A 122 9.05 -2.41 -8.38
CA ILE A 122 10.05 -2.26 -7.32
C ILE A 122 9.52 -1.34 -6.22
N GLU A 123 8.99 -0.17 -6.55
CA GLU A 123 8.35 0.79 -5.62
C GLU A 123 7.31 0.09 -4.74
N LYS A 124 6.45 -0.76 -5.32
CA LYS A 124 5.43 -1.52 -4.56
C LYS A 124 6.03 -2.52 -3.58
N MET A 125 7.12 -3.17 -3.95
CA MET A 125 7.80 -4.11 -3.05
C MET A 125 8.46 -3.39 -1.87
N PHE A 126 8.99 -2.18 -2.10
CA PHE A 126 9.48 -1.32 -1.02
C PHE A 126 8.34 -0.77 -0.14
N ASP A 127 7.23 -0.30 -0.73
CA ASP A 127 6.04 0.13 0.01
C ASP A 127 5.50 -1.03 0.89
N LEU A 128 5.37 -2.24 0.33
CA LEU A 128 4.92 -3.43 1.07
C LEU A 128 5.89 -3.80 2.21
N SER A 129 7.19 -3.80 1.93
CA SER A 129 8.22 -4.03 2.95
C SER A 129 8.13 -3.01 4.09
N ALA A 130 7.87 -1.75 3.75
CA ALA A 130 7.73 -0.68 4.73
C ALA A 130 6.49 -0.87 5.61
N VAL A 131 5.32 -1.13 5.01
CA VAL A 131 4.07 -1.43 5.72
C VAL A 131 4.24 -2.65 6.63
N LEU A 132 4.84 -3.74 6.15
CA LEU A 132 5.06 -4.94 6.95
C LEU A 132 5.98 -4.69 8.15
N SER A 133 7.06 -3.93 7.96
CA SER A 133 7.98 -3.63 9.08
C SER A 133 7.30 -2.78 10.15
N LEU A 134 6.48 -1.79 9.74
CA LEU A 134 5.67 -0.98 10.67
C LEU A 134 4.58 -1.81 11.36
N CYS A 135 3.96 -2.75 10.63
CA CYS A 135 2.97 -3.68 11.19
C CYS A 135 3.60 -4.57 12.27
N LEU A 136 4.79 -5.11 12.01
CA LEU A 136 5.51 -5.95 12.97
C LEU A 136 5.95 -5.15 14.20
N LEU A 137 6.40 -3.92 14.02
CA LEU A 137 6.71 -3.02 15.13
C LEU A 137 5.46 -2.73 15.98
N GLY A 138 4.31 -2.50 15.33
CA GLY A 138 3.02 -2.34 16.02
C GLY A 138 2.61 -3.60 16.80
N LEU A 139 2.79 -4.79 16.22
CA LEU A 139 2.50 -6.06 16.88
C LEU A 139 3.39 -6.27 18.12
N VAL A 140 4.69 -6.05 17.99
CA VAL A 140 5.65 -6.15 19.11
C VAL A 140 5.19 -5.25 20.25
N TYR A 141 4.88 -3.99 19.93
CA TYR A 141 4.38 -3.05 20.91
C TYR A 141 3.09 -3.54 21.58
N MET A 142 2.08 -3.98 20.81
CA MET A 142 0.79 -4.39 21.37
C MET A 142 0.93 -5.56 22.36
N VAL A 143 1.83 -6.50 22.08
CA VAL A 143 2.12 -7.62 22.97
C VAL A 143 2.74 -7.12 24.28
N PHE A 144 3.77 -6.27 24.22
CA PHE A 144 4.42 -5.73 25.42
C PHE A 144 3.53 -4.79 26.24
N ALA A 145 2.65 -4.03 25.59
CA ALA A 145 1.68 -3.16 26.24
C ALA A 145 0.50 -3.94 26.87
N GLY A 146 0.42 -5.26 26.67
CA GLY A 146 -0.65 -6.10 27.23
C GLY A 146 -2.03 -5.76 26.66
N LEU A 147 -2.10 -5.29 25.40
CA LEU A 147 -3.35 -4.81 24.82
C LEU A 147 -4.39 -5.95 24.78
N VAL A 148 -5.59 -5.64 25.28
CA VAL A 148 -6.74 -6.54 25.24
C VAL A 148 -7.50 -6.31 23.93
N LEU A 149 -7.71 -7.36 23.15
CA LEU A 149 -8.51 -7.31 21.93
C LEU A 149 -9.98 -7.03 22.25
N ALA A 150 -10.77 -6.63 21.25
CA ALA A 150 -12.20 -6.35 21.41
C ALA A 150 -13.01 -7.52 22.01
N GLY A 151 -12.50 -8.76 21.94
CA GLY A 151 -13.09 -9.95 22.57
C GLY A 151 -12.60 -10.26 23.98
N GLY A 152 -11.87 -9.36 24.66
CA GLY A 152 -11.38 -9.58 26.03
C GLY A 152 -10.11 -10.44 26.13
N GLY A 153 -9.67 -11.07 25.05
CA GLY A 153 -8.42 -11.83 25.00
C GLY A 153 -7.18 -10.93 24.90
N ARG A 154 -6.16 -11.21 25.71
CA ARG A 154 -4.82 -10.62 25.55
C ARG A 154 -4.11 -11.26 24.35
N LEU A 155 -3.29 -10.48 23.63
CA LEU A 155 -2.43 -11.05 22.60
C LEU A 155 -1.40 -12.00 23.23
N SER A 156 -1.27 -13.19 22.64
CA SER A 156 -0.35 -14.21 23.11
C SER A 156 1.11 -13.77 22.89
N PRO A 157 1.97 -13.77 23.93
CA PRO A 157 3.39 -13.44 23.77
C PRO A 157 4.13 -14.34 22.76
N TRP A 158 3.64 -15.55 22.55
CA TRP A 158 4.17 -16.50 21.56
C TRP A 158 4.15 -15.97 20.12
N LEU A 159 3.30 -14.97 19.82
CA LEU A 159 3.30 -14.29 18.51
C LEU A 159 4.63 -13.58 18.22
N LEU A 160 5.40 -13.20 19.24
CA LEU A 160 6.71 -12.57 19.07
C LEU A 160 7.74 -13.50 18.41
N LEU A 161 7.57 -14.83 18.52
CA LEU A 161 8.44 -15.79 17.83
C LEU A 161 8.30 -15.72 16.32
N LEU A 162 7.18 -15.22 15.80
CA LEU A 162 6.94 -15.04 14.36
C LEU A 162 7.53 -13.72 13.84
N VAL A 163 7.88 -12.77 14.71
CA VAL A 163 8.34 -11.45 14.29
C VAL A 163 9.68 -11.51 13.55
N PRO A 164 10.75 -12.17 14.05
CA PRO A 164 12.03 -12.24 13.34
C PRO A 164 11.94 -12.83 11.92
N PRO A 165 11.29 -13.99 11.67
CA PRO A 165 11.21 -14.53 10.32
C PRO A 165 10.34 -13.69 9.39
N LEU A 166 9.26 -13.08 9.88
CA LEU A 166 8.44 -12.18 9.08
C LEU A 166 9.18 -10.88 8.74
N LEU A 167 9.96 -10.34 9.67
CA LEU A 167 10.78 -9.16 9.43
C LEU A 167 11.89 -9.47 8.43
N ALA A 168 12.55 -10.63 8.58
CA ALA A 168 13.53 -11.12 7.62
C ALA A 168 12.91 -11.30 6.22
N ALA A 169 11.67 -11.80 6.12
CA ALA A 169 10.95 -11.88 4.86
C ALA A 169 10.62 -10.49 4.29
N ALA A 170 10.10 -9.57 5.12
CA ALA A 170 9.75 -8.22 4.71
C ALA A 170 10.96 -7.44 4.17
N LEU A 171 12.10 -7.49 4.86
CA LEU A 171 13.36 -6.87 4.43
C LEU A 171 14.06 -7.65 3.32
N GLY A 172 13.88 -8.97 3.31
CA GLY A 172 14.43 -9.88 2.31
C GLY A 172 13.87 -9.62 0.92
N VAL A 173 12.60 -9.24 0.78
CA VAL A 173 11.99 -8.98 -0.55
C VAL A 173 12.74 -7.88 -1.34
N PRO A 174 12.97 -6.67 -0.80
CA PRO A 174 13.81 -5.69 -1.46
C PRO A 174 15.23 -6.19 -1.73
N LEU A 175 15.87 -6.88 -0.77
CA LEU A 175 17.23 -7.41 -0.94
C LEU A 175 17.31 -8.46 -2.06
N LEU A 176 16.31 -9.32 -2.18
CA LEU A 176 16.20 -10.31 -3.26
C LEU A 176 16.10 -9.63 -4.63
N LEU A 177 15.40 -8.50 -4.72
CA LEU A 177 15.35 -7.70 -5.94
C LEU A 177 16.71 -7.06 -6.29
N HIS A 178 17.47 -6.65 -5.27
CA HIS A 178 18.81 -6.08 -5.47
C HIS A 178 19.83 -7.16 -5.89
N TYR A 179 19.94 -8.25 -5.12
CA TYR A 179 20.94 -9.30 -5.35
C TYR A 179 20.62 -10.22 -6.52
N ARG A 180 19.33 -10.36 -6.90
CA ARG A 180 18.86 -11.21 -8.00
C ARG A 180 19.50 -12.60 -8.03
N PRO A 181 19.20 -13.48 -7.05
CA PRO A 181 19.72 -14.83 -7.08
C PRO A 181 19.37 -15.50 -8.42
N ARG A 182 20.40 -15.92 -9.18
CA ARG A 182 20.28 -16.42 -10.57
C ARG A 182 19.15 -17.46 -10.74
N ARG A 183 18.97 -18.33 -9.75
CA ARG A 183 17.93 -19.39 -9.75
C ARG A 183 16.52 -18.83 -9.66
N LEU A 184 16.26 -17.91 -8.73
CA LEU A 184 14.95 -17.28 -8.57
C LEU A 184 14.56 -16.50 -9.82
N TRP A 185 15.53 -15.80 -10.42
CA TRP A 185 15.28 -15.02 -11.63
C TRP A 185 15.08 -15.90 -12.87
N ALA A 186 15.84 -16.99 -13.01
CA ALA A 186 15.61 -17.97 -14.05
C ALA A 186 14.21 -18.59 -13.95
N TRP A 187 13.72 -18.81 -12.73
CA TRP A 187 12.36 -19.30 -12.51
C TRP A 187 11.30 -18.23 -12.84
N LEU A 188 11.48 -17.00 -12.33
CA LEU A 188 10.54 -15.90 -12.57
C LEU A 188 10.43 -15.54 -14.06
N SER A 189 11.57 -15.52 -14.77
CA SER A 189 11.62 -15.23 -16.20
C SER A 189 11.02 -16.32 -17.09
N ARG A 190 10.81 -17.54 -16.59
CA ARG A 190 10.03 -18.58 -17.27
C ARG A 190 8.52 -18.35 -17.15
N LEU A 191 8.08 -17.76 -16.05
CA LEU A 191 6.67 -17.44 -15.80
C LEU A 191 6.24 -16.13 -16.46
N LEU A 192 7.18 -15.22 -16.69
CA LEU A 192 6.93 -13.89 -17.21
C LEU A 192 6.97 -13.86 -18.75
N PRO A 193 5.89 -13.40 -19.43
CA PRO A 193 5.82 -13.41 -20.90
C PRO A 193 6.68 -12.30 -21.52
N GLY A 194 7.52 -12.66 -22.49
CA GLY A 194 8.20 -11.77 -23.45
C GLY A 194 8.74 -10.46 -22.86
N LYS A 195 7.99 -9.37 -23.06
CA LYS A 195 8.31 -7.99 -22.63
C LYS A 195 8.53 -7.85 -21.11
N ALA A 196 8.04 -8.78 -20.31
CA ALA A 196 8.30 -8.79 -18.88
C ALA A 196 9.76 -9.13 -18.52
N LYS A 197 10.58 -9.64 -19.46
CA LYS A 197 12.03 -9.74 -19.28
C LYS A 197 12.72 -8.38 -19.15
N GLU A 198 12.23 -7.36 -19.84
CA GLU A 198 12.78 -6.00 -19.73
C GLU A 198 12.47 -5.36 -18.36
N LEU A 199 11.28 -5.63 -17.79
CA LEU A 199 10.98 -5.29 -16.38
C LEU A 199 12.00 -5.93 -15.44
N ALA A 200 12.44 -7.11 -15.82
CA ALA A 200 13.44 -7.89 -15.13
C ALA A 200 14.89 -7.43 -15.41
N GLU A 201 15.13 -6.34 -16.13
CA GLU A 201 16.48 -5.78 -16.31
C GLU A 201 16.70 -4.54 -15.45
N THR A 202 15.64 -3.87 -14.99
CA THR A 202 15.68 -2.70 -14.12
C THR A 202 16.39 -2.96 -12.78
N ARG A 203 17.52 -2.30 -12.54
CA ARG A 203 18.34 -2.45 -11.32
C ARG A 203 18.42 -1.15 -10.54
N LEU A 204 18.37 -1.27 -9.21
CA LEU A 204 18.72 -0.20 -8.30
C LEU A 204 20.15 -0.37 -7.82
N GLU A 205 20.92 0.71 -7.86
CA GLU A 205 22.22 0.76 -7.19
C GLU A 205 22.04 0.72 -5.66
N TRP A 206 23.06 0.28 -4.93
CA TRP A 206 23.00 0.17 -3.47
C TRP A 206 22.67 1.50 -2.77
N ARG A 207 23.20 2.62 -3.28
CA ARG A 207 22.87 3.96 -2.75
C ARG A 207 21.40 4.31 -2.98
N GLN A 208 20.85 3.93 -4.14
CA GLN A 208 19.46 4.18 -4.48
C GLN A 208 18.53 3.32 -3.62
N PHE A 209 18.94 2.10 -3.27
CA PHE A 209 18.19 1.20 -2.40
C PHE A 209 17.82 1.84 -1.05
N GLY A 210 18.81 2.38 -0.33
CA GLY A 210 18.59 3.02 0.97
C GLY A 210 17.65 4.22 0.88
N VAL A 211 17.80 5.03 -0.18
CA VAL A 211 16.90 6.16 -0.46
C VAL A 211 15.48 5.68 -0.77
N PHE A 212 15.32 4.66 -1.60
CA PHE A 212 13.99 4.08 -1.90
C PHE A 212 13.30 3.58 -0.63
N TYR A 213 14.00 2.80 0.20
CA TYR A 213 13.42 2.28 1.43
C TYR A 213 13.10 3.40 2.43
N GLY A 214 14.02 4.35 2.64
CA GLY A 214 13.81 5.48 3.54
C GLY A 214 12.64 6.37 3.12
N VAL A 215 12.50 6.66 1.82
CA VAL A 215 11.37 7.44 1.30
C VAL A 215 10.06 6.66 1.40
N SER A 216 10.09 5.33 1.20
CA SER A 216 8.91 4.47 1.40
C SER A 216 8.47 4.49 2.86
N MET A 217 9.42 4.31 3.80
CA MET A 217 9.17 4.43 5.23
C MET A 217 8.57 5.77 5.62
N LEU A 218 9.14 6.86 5.14
CA LEU A 218 8.62 8.20 5.40
C LEU A 218 7.18 8.35 4.87
N ALA A 219 6.91 7.87 3.65
CA ALA A 219 5.56 7.92 3.08
C ALA A 219 4.56 7.11 3.92
N GLU A 220 4.91 5.91 4.35
CA GLU A 220 4.03 5.09 5.19
C GLU A 220 3.81 5.70 6.58
N VAL A 221 4.83 6.30 7.19
CA VAL A 221 4.67 7.05 8.45
C VAL A 221 3.73 8.25 8.27
N LEU A 222 3.88 9.03 7.20
CA LEU A 222 2.97 10.14 6.90
C LEU A 222 1.53 9.66 6.70
N SER A 223 1.34 8.53 6.02
CA SER A 223 0.03 7.89 5.83
C SER A 223 -0.59 7.50 7.18
N ILE A 224 0.17 6.84 8.06
CA ILE A 224 -0.28 6.45 9.40
C ILE A 224 -0.65 7.67 10.24
N LEU A 225 0.18 8.72 10.22
CA LEU A 225 -0.10 9.96 10.94
C LEU A 225 -1.35 10.67 10.40
N ALA A 226 -1.56 10.68 9.08
CA ALA A 226 -2.76 11.25 8.47
C ALA A 226 -4.02 10.50 8.93
N VAL A 227 -3.99 9.17 8.91
CA VAL A 227 -5.08 8.32 9.42
C VAL A 227 -5.30 8.54 10.91
N PHE A 228 -4.23 8.63 11.70
CA PHE A 228 -4.31 8.93 13.13
C PHE A 228 -4.98 10.27 13.40
N CYS A 229 -4.54 11.35 12.74
CA CYS A 229 -5.13 12.68 12.88
C CYS A 229 -6.60 12.67 12.46
N CYS A 230 -6.92 11.97 11.37
CA CYS A 230 -8.30 11.81 10.90
C CYS A 230 -9.15 11.11 11.97
N LEU A 231 -8.74 9.94 12.47
CA LEU A 231 -9.50 9.21 13.49
C LEU A 231 -9.60 9.98 14.81
N ARG A 232 -8.52 10.64 15.24
CA ARG A 232 -8.50 11.45 16.46
C ARG A 232 -9.38 12.69 16.36
N ALA A 233 -9.68 13.17 15.15
CA ALA A 233 -10.61 14.27 14.94
C ALA A 233 -12.06 13.91 15.33
N TYR A 234 -12.41 12.62 15.32
CA TYR A 234 -13.76 12.11 15.64
C TYR A 234 -13.85 11.43 17.02
N GLY A 235 -12.72 11.20 17.72
CA GLY A 235 -12.72 10.54 19.02
C GLY A 235 -11.35 10.40 19.66
N HIS A 236 -11.30 9.82 20.86
CA HIS A 236 -10.05 9.59 21.59
C HIS A 236 -9.41 8.27 21.14
N ILE A 237 -8.59 8.34 20.09
CA ILE A 237 -7.69 7.24 19.72
C ILE A 237 -6.26 7.63 20.12
N GLU A 238 -5.57 6.71 20.77
CA GLU A 238 -4.15 6.85 21.08
C GLU A 238 -3.31 6.57 19.82
N LEU A 239 -2.25 7.35 19.63
CA LEU A 239 -1.35 7.22 18.47
C LEU A 239 -0.89 5.79 18.25
N ILE A 240 -0.61 5.12 19.35
CA ILE A 240 -0.12 3.76 19.40
C ILE A 240 -1.12 2.76 18.81
N LYS A 241 -2.42 2.89 19.14
CA LYS A 241 -3.46 2.04 18.56
C LYS A 241 -3.58 2.28 17.06
N ALA A 242 -3.45 3.54 16.62
CA ALA A 242 -3.45 3.86 15.19
C ALA A 242 -2.22 3.29 14.46
N VAL A 243 -1.03 3.37 15.04
CA VAL A 243 0.21 2.78 14.49
C VAL A 243 0.11 1.26 14.37
N ALA A 244 -0.58 0.59 15.30
CA ALA A 244 -0.75 -0.85 15.23
C ALA A 244 -1.85 -1.29 14.24
N LEU A 245 -2.98 -0.59 14.20
CA LEU A 245 -4.13 -0.95 13.36
C LEU A 245 -3.96 -0.53 11.90
N THR A 246 -3.37 0.65 11.65
CA THR A 246 -3.33 1.22 10.30
C THR A 246 -2.56 0.35 9.31
N PRO A 247 -1.34 -0.16 9.63
CA PRO A 247 -0.63 -1.08 8.74
C PRO A 247 -1.42 -2.35 8.41
N VAL A 248 -2.20 -2.89 9.36
CA VAL A 248 -3.05 -4.06 9.13
C VAL A 248 -4.15 -3.74 8.11
N VAL A 249 -4.80 -2.58 8.26
CA VAL A 249 -5.80 -2.10 7.29
C VAL A 249 -5.16 -1.83 5.93
N MET A 250 -3.94 -1.28 5.91
CA MET A 250 -3.19 -1.05 4.67
C MET A 250 -2.78 -2.36 3.99
N LEU A 251 -2.43 -3.39 4.77
CA LEU A 251 -2.07 -4.70 4.25
C LEU A 251 -3.24 -5.36 3.50
N HIS A 252 -4.47 -5.19 4.01
CA HIS A 252 -5.68 -5.64 3.31
C HIS A 252 -5.89 -4.93 1.95
N ASN A 253 -5.38 -3.72 1.78
CA ASN A 253 -5.43 -3.03 0.49
C ASN A 253 -4.36 -3.52 -0.50
N LEU A 254 -3.32 -4.20 -0.01
CA LEU A 254 -2.20 -4.71 -0.82
C LEU A 254 -2.37 -6.20 -1.14
N VAL A 255 -2.91 -6.98 -0.20
CA VAL A 255 -3.25 -8.39 -0.40
C VAL A 255 -4.76 -8.45 -0.65
N PRO A 256 -5.20 -8.80 -1.86
CA PRO A 256 -6.61 -8.94 -2.14
C PRO A 256 -7.03 -10.18 -1.34
N ALA A 257 -7.78 -9.98 -0.27
CA ALA A 257 -8.56 -11.05 0.31
C ALA A 257 -9.54 -11.47 -0.79
N THR A 258 -9.19 -12.55 -1.47
CA THR A 258 -10.04 -13.27 -2.42
C THR A 258 -11.38 -13.61 -1.80
#